data_AF-A0A7V8BFW2-F1
#
_entry.id   AF-A0A7V8BFW2-F1
#
_cell.length_a   1.000
_cell.length_b   1.000
_cell.length_c   1.000
_cell.angle_alpha   90.00
_cell.angle_beta   90.00
_cell.angle_gamma   90.00
#
_symmetry.space_group_name_H-M   'P 1'
#
loop_
_entity.id
_entity.type
_entity.pdbx_description
1 polymer ?
#
loop_
_entity_poly.entity_id
_entity_poly.type
_entity_poly.pdbx_seq_one_letter_code
_entity_poly.pdbx_strand_id
1 'polypeptide(L)'
;MKPSYRPQRLRMQWHITDRCNLRCAHCYQENFRDPGFGMADWLPILEQFRAFLGGTPQRIPGHITVTGGEPFAHAEFPALLERFAALRGEFTFAILCNGTLIDPAMARLLAAWAPRYVQVSIDGTPATHDALRGKGQHTRAELLASTAWQQCRDALERCMKPPALSLS
;
A
#
# COMPACT_ATOMS: atom_id res chain seq x y z
N MET A 1 26.09 -29.42 -3.53
CA MET A 1 25.80 -28.02 -3.91
C MET A 1 24.48 -27.44 -3.40
N LYS A 2 23.95 -27.66 -2.17
CA LYS A 2 22.70 -26.97 -1.78
C LYS A 2 23.04 -25.50 -1.47
N PRO A 3 22.40 -24.49 -2.08
CA PRO A 3 22.66 -23.10 -1.73
C PRO A 3 22.36 -22.88 -0.25
N SER A 4 23.27 -22.23 0.48
CA SER A 4 23.13 -21.97 1.92
C SER A 4 22.07 -20.92 2.23
N TYR A 5 21.73 -20.08 1.24
CA TYR A 5 20.69 -19.07 1.35
C TYR A 5 19.34 -19.59 0.87
N ARG A 6 18.34 -19.55 1.74
CA ARG A 6 16.94 -19.77 1.38
C ARG A 6 16.13 -18.51 1.73
N PRO A 7 15.50 -17.86 0.75
CA PRO A 7 14.64 -16.72 1.05
C PRO A 7 13.45 -17.18 1.89
N GLN A 8 13.24 -16.56 3.04
CA GLN A 8 12.12 -16.86 3.94
C GLN A 8 10.78 -16.32 3.43
N ARG A 9 10.81 -15.45 2.42
CA ARG A 9 9.66 -14.78 1.84
C ARG A 9 10.04 -14.25 0.46
N LEU A 10 9.17 -14.42 -0.52
CA LEU A 10 9.27 -13.71 -1.79
C LEU A 10 8.67 -12.31 -1.61
N ARG A 11 9.44 -11.28 -1.97
CA ARG A 11 8.98 -9.89 -1.96
C ARG A 11 8.97 -9.34 -3.38
N MET A 12 7.85 -8.75 -3.77
CA MET A 12 7.70 -8.02 -5.02
C MET A 12 7.44 -6.55 -4.67
N GLN A 13 8.31 -5.64 -5.11
CA GLN A 13 8.01 -4.21 -5.10
C GLN A 13 7.46 -3.87 -6.48
N TRP A 14 6.20 -3.44 -6.55
CA TRP A 14 5.49 -3.23 -7.79
C TRP A 14 5.25 -1.74 -8.03
N HIS A 15 6.02 -1.16 -8.94
CA HIS A 15 5.79 0.18 -9.47
C HIS A 15 4.69 0.10 -10.54
N ILE A 16 3.49 0.60 -10.26
CA ILE A 16 2.32 0.39 -11.13
C ILE A 16 2.05 1.55 -12.11
N THR A 17 2.56 2.74 -11.83
CA THR A 17 2.31 3.97 -12.59
C THR A 17 3.48 4.93 -12.39
N ASP A 18 3.85 5.74 -13.37
CA ASP A 18 4.77 6.87 -13.14
C ASP A 18 4.00 8.16 -12.82
N ARG A 19 2.67 8.17 -13.04
CA ARG A 19 1.80 9.31 -12.76
C ARG A 19 1.89 9.70 -11.30
N CYS A 20 2.25 10.94 -11.04
CA CYS A 20 2.32 11.49 -9.69
C CYS A 20 1.69 12.89 -9.64
N ASN A 21 1.03 13.20 -8.54
CA ASN A 21 0.47 14.53 -8.29
C ASN A 21 1.48 15.50 -7.64
N LEU A 22 2.66 15.02 -7.22
CA LEU A 22 3.76 15.84 -6.70
C LEU A 22 4.94 15.91 -7.68
N ARG A 23 5.84 16.88 -7.47
CA ARG A 23 7.09 17.07 -8.24
C ARG A 23 8.27 17.20 -7.29
N CYS A 24 8.52 16.13 -6.54
CA CYS A 24 9.50 16.15 -5.47
C CYS A 24 10.92 16.37 -6.03
N ALA A 25 11.69 17.28 -5.44
CA ALA A 25 13.01 17.67 -5.94
C ALA A 25 14.05 16.53 -5.96
N HIS A 26 13.86 15.50 -5.14
CA HIS A 26 14.73 14.33 -5.02
C HIS A 26 14.15 13.08 -5.69
N CYS A 27 13.06 13.20 -6.46
CA CYS A 27 12.42 12.05 -7.09
C CYS A 27 13.35 11.43 -8.13
N TYR A 28 13.44 10.10 -8.17
CA TYR A 28 14.16 9.39 -9.24
C TYR A 28 13.34 9.30 -10.53
N GLN A 29 12.04 9.61 -10.48
CA GLN A 29 11.18 9.60 -11.66
C GLN A 29 11.22 10.94 -12.39
N GLU A 30 11.23 10.87 -13.72
CA GLU A 30 11.20 12.05 -14.60
C GLU A 30 9.84 12.20 -15.30
N ASN A 31 9.19 11.07 -15.61
CA ASN A 31 7.93 11.03 -16.36
C ASN A 31 6.69 10.96 -15.46
N PHE A 32 6.32 12.07 -14.83
CA PHE A 32 5.20 12.11 -13.86
C PHE A 32 3.78 12.03 -14.44
N ARG A 33 3.64 11.65 -15.72
CA ARG A 33 2.35 11.69 -16.44
C ARG A 33 1.92 10.33 -16.99
N ASP A 34 2.84 9.39 -17.11
CA ASP A 34 2.53 8.08 -17.68
C ASP A 34 1.64 7.30 -16.70
N PRO A 35 0.38 6.99 -17.07
CA PRO A 35 -0.46 6.15 -16.23
C PRO A 35 0.12 4.75 -16.06
N GLY A 36 0.99 4.29 -16.94
CA GLY A 36 1.49 2.92 -16.94
C GLY A 36 0.41 1.94 -17.39
N PHE A 37 0.49 0.73 -16.85
CA PHE A 37 -0.40 -0.38 -17.19
C PHE A 37 -1.74 -0.30 -16.45
N GLY A 38 -2.77 -0.98 -16.98
CA GLY A 38 -4.08 -1.10 -16.35
C GLY A 38 -4.35 -2.50 -15.80
N MET A 39 -5.60 -2.74 -15.34
CA MET A 39 -5.97 -4.05 -14.78
C MET A 39 -5.75 -5.22 -15.74
N ALA A 40 -5.98 -5.03 -17.03
CA ALA A 40 -5.82 -6.07 -18.04
C ALA A 40 -4.38 -6.62 -18.09
N ASP A 41 -3.39 -5.75 -17.84
CA ASP A 41 -1.97 -6.11 -17.82
C ASP A 41 -1.52 -6.61 -16.44
N TRP A 42 -2.08 -6.03 -15.37
CA TRP A 42 -1.74 -6.40 -13.99
C TRP A 42 -2.22 -7.79 -13.61
N LEU A 43 -3.37 -8.25 -14.13
CA LEU A 43 -3.91 -9.57 -13.81
C LEU A 43 -2.96 -10.71 -14.18
N PRO A 44 -2.43 -10.79 -15.43
CA PRO A 44 -1.41 -11.77 -15.78
C PRO A 44 -0.19 -11.77 -14.85
N ILE A 45 0.31 -10.59 -14.48
CA ILE A 45 1.47 -10.44 -13.59
C ILE A 45 1.16 -11.02 -12.20
N LEU A 46 -0.01 -10.68 -11.66
CA LEU A 46 -0.48 -11.19 -10.38
C LEU A 46 -0.67 -12.71 -10.40
N GLU A 47 -1.25 -13.27 -11.47
CA GLU A 47 -1.39 -14.72 -11.61
C GLU A 47 -0.04 -15.43 -11.71
N GLN A 48 0.95 -14.85 -12.41
CA GLN A 48 2.31 -15.40 -12.43
C GLN A 48 2.96 -15.39 -11.04
N PHE A 49 2.79 -14.30 -10.28
CA PHE A 49 3.27 -14.24 -8.90
C PHE A 49 2.63 -15.33 -8.03
N ARG A 50 1.31 -15.52 -8.11
CA ARG A 50 0.57 -16.57 -7.38
C ARG A 50 1.01 -17.98 -7.78
N ALA A 51 1.13 -18.24 -9.08
CA ALA A 51 1.59 -19.51 -9.62
C ALA A 51 3.01 -19.84 -9.12
N PHE A 52 3.89 -18.85 -9.06
CA PHE A 52 5.23 -19.02 -8.50
C PHE A 52 5.17 -19.40 -7.01
N LEU A 53 4.37 -18.70 -6.19
CA LEU A 53 4.21 -19.06 -4.78
C LEU A 53 3.72 -20.50 -4.60
N GLY A 54 2.70 -20.91 -5.36
CA GLY A 54 2.12 -22.25 -5.32
C GLY A 54 3.03 -23.36 -5.85
N GLY A 55 3.88 -23.06 -6.83
CA GLY A 55 4.80 -24.01 -7.47
C GLY A 55 6.08 -24.28 -6.68
N THR A 56 6.38 -23.48 -5.63
CA THR A 56 7.55 -23.74 -4.78
C THR A 56 7.29 -24.97 -3.87
N PRO A 57 8.17 -26.00 -3.86
CA PRO A 57 7.97 -27.22 -3.06
C PRO A 57 7.82 -26.98 -1.55
N GLN A 58 8.26 -25.82 -1.07
CA GLN A 58 8.28 -25.44 0.35
C GLN A 58 7.21 -24.38 0.69
N ARG A 59 6.38 -23.95 -0.28
CA ARG A 59 5.38 -22.87 -0.14
C ARG A 59 5.95 -21.66 0.59
N ILE A 60 6.79 -20.87 -0.09
CA ILE A 60 7.33 -19.65 0.51
C ILE A 60 6.24 -18.57 0.63
N PRO A 61 6.14 -17.83 1.75
CA PRO A 61 5.20 -16.71 1.87
C PRO A 61 5.47 -15.61 0.84
N GLY A 62 4.40 -15.01 0.30
CA GLY A 62 4.48 -13.87 -0.60
C GLY A 62 4.23 -12.53 0.10
N HIS A 63 4.89 -11.47 -0.39
CA HIS A 63 4.56 -10.08 -0.06
C HIS A 63 4.67 -9.17 -1.27
N ILE A 64 3.62 -8.39 -1.54
CA ILE A 64 3.61 -7.37 -2.58
C ILE A 64 3.61 -5.99 -1.91
N THR A 65 4.54 -5.13 -2.29
CA THR A 65 4.58 -3.73 -1.89
C THR A 65 4.29 -2.88 -3.11
N VAL A 66 3.10 -2.29 -3.19
CA VAL A 66 2.72 -1.43 -4.31
C VAL A 66 3.24 -0.02 -4.09
N THR A 67 3.77 0.55 -5.15
CA THR A 67 4.30 1.90 -5.23
C THR A 67 4.09 2.43 -6.65
N GLY A 68 4.70 3.56 -6.93
CA GLY A 68 4.87 4.12 -8.27
C GLY A 68 4.20 5.47 -8.38
N GLY A 69 4.88 6.41 -9.03
CA GLY A 69 4.51 7.83 -9.06
C GLY A 69 3.84 8.24 -7.74
N GLU A 70 2.53 8.41 -7.80
CA GLU A 70 1.63 8.21 -6.65
C GLU A 70 0.60 7.12 -6.99
N PRO A 71 0.55 5.96 -6.29
CA PRO A 71 -0.30 4.86 -6.71
C PRO A 71 -1.80 5.21 -6.65
N PHE A 72 -2.22 6.06 -5.71
CA PHE A 72 -3.61 6.55 -5.65
C PHE A 72 -3.97 7.55 -6.76
N ALA A 73 -3.01 7.97 -7.60
CA ALA A 73 -3.28 8.72 -8.82
C ALA A 73 -3.72 7.83 -9.99
N HIS A 74 -3.60 6.49 -9.86
CA HIS A 74 -4.10 5.53 -10.84
C HIS A 74 -5.55 5.14 -10.53
N ALA A 75 -6.46 5.35 -11.50
CA ALA A 75 -7.90 5.17 -11.29
C ALA A 75 -8.29 3.73 -10.91
N GLU A 76 -7.58 2.73 -11.44
CA GLU A 76 -7.86 1.31 -11.18
C GLU A 76 -7.15 0.73 -9.94
N PHE A 77 -6.27 1.50 -9.29
CA PHE A 77 -5.51 0.99 -8.14
C PHE A 77 -6.40 0.54 -6.96
N PRO A 78 -7.51 1.24 -6.60
CA PRO A 78 -8.42 0.77 -5.56
C PRO A 78 -9.03 -0.61 -5.86
N ALA A 79 -9.37 -0.91 -7.12
CA ALA A 79 -9.88 -2.22 -7.52
C ALA A 79 -8.80 -3.32 -7.43
N LEU A 80 -7.54 -2.99 -7.71
CA LEU A 80 -6.41 -3.91 -7.48
C LEU A 80 -6.25 -4.25 -5.99
N LEU A 81 -6.37 -3.26 -5.09
CA LEU A 81 -6.30 -3.48 -3.64
C LEU A 81 -7.45 -4.34 -3.12
N GLU A 82 -8.67 -4.15 -3.63
CA GLU A 82 -9.79 -5.02 -3.31
C GLU A 82 -9.49 -6.47 -3.67
N ARG A 83 -8.91 -6.71 -4.86
CA ARG A 83 -8.49 -8.06 -5.27
C ARG A 83 -7.40 -8.62 -4.36
N PHE A 84 -6.43 -7.80 -3.93
CA PHE A 84 -5.41 -8.24 -2.96
C PHE A 84 -6.03 -8.62 -1.62
N ALA A 85 -7.02 -7.86 -1.14
CA ALA A 85 -7.73 -8.17 0.10
C ALA A 85 -8.47 -9.52 0.02
N ALA A 86 -9.08 -9.83 -1.13
CA ALA A 86 -9.70 -11.13 -1.38
C ALA A 86 -8.68 -12.29 -1.38
N LEU A 87 -7.41 -12.01 -1.72
CA LEU A 87 -6.32 -12.98 -1.81
C LEU A 87 -5.40 -13.02 -0.59
N ARG A 88 -5.81 -12.43 0.55
CA ARG A 88 -5.00 -12.32 1.79
C ARG A 88 -4.53 -13.65 2.39
N GLY A 89 -5.11 -14.78 1.96
CA GLY A 89 -4.68 -16.12 2.33
C GLY A 89 -3.46 -16.63 1.54
N GLU A 90 -3.16 -16.03 0.40
CA GLU A 90 -2.06 -16.45 -0.50
C GLU A 90 -0.81 -15.58 -0.31
N PHE A 91 -0.99 -14.27 -0.15
CA PHE A 91 0.09 -13.32 0.09
C PHE A 91 -0.38 -12.14 0.94
N THR A 92 0.59 -11.40 1.45
CA THR A 92 0.36 -10.13 2.15
C THR A 92 0.67 -8.95 1.25
N PHE A 93 0.08 -7.79 1.49
CA PHE A 93 0.40 -6.60 0.70
C PHE A 93 0.60 -5.36 1.58
N ALA A 94 1.28 -4.35 1.03
CA ALA A 94 1.51 -3.05 1.63
C ALA A 94 1.59 -1.97 0.54
N ILE A 95 1.50 -0.70 0.96
CA ILE A 95 1.40 0.44 0.04
C ILE A 95 2.45 1.49 0.44
N LEU A 96 3.16 2.04 -0.53
CA LEU A 96 4.01 3.22 -0.40
C LEU A 96 3.37 4.37 -1.15
N CYS A 97 3.11 5.49 -0.47
CA CYS A 97 2.45 6.65 -1.06
C CYS A 97 2.95 7.97 -0.44
N ASN A 98 2.66 9.08 -1.11
CA ASN A 98 2.85 10.42 -0.56
C ASN A 98 1.72 10.83 0.39
N GLY A 99 0.62 10.05 0.46
CA GLY A 99 -0.50 10.25 1.38
C GLY A 99 -1.47 11.36 1.00
N THR A 100 -1.20 12.13 -0.04
CA THR A 100 -1.96 13.35 -0.36
C THR A 100 -3.33 13.08 -0.97
N LEU A 101 -3.53 11.88 -1.53
CA LEU A 101 -4.77 11.45 -2.20
C LEU A 101 -5.60 10.48 -1.33
N ILE A 102 -5.19 10.21 -0.09
CA ILE A 102 -5.98 9.40 0.82
C ILE A 102 -6.92 10.32 1.59
N ASP A 103 -8.18 10.35 1.17
CA ASP A 103 -9.25 11.01 1.87
C ASP A 103 -9.90 10.09 2.94
N PRO A 104 -10.87 10.58 3.74
CA PRO A 104 -11.54 9.73 4.74
C PRO A 104 -12.28 8.52 4.17
N ALA A 105 -12.73 8.55 2.91
CA ALA A 105 -13.40 7.42 2.28
C ALA A 105 -12.39 6.34 1.90
N MET A 106 -11.28 6.74 1.28
CA MET A 106 -10.16 5.85 0.96
C MET A 106 -9.55 5.26 2.24
N ALA A 107 -9.40 6.05 3.31
CA ALA A 107 -8.92 5.55 4.61
C ALA A 107 -9.81 4.43 5.17
N ARG A 108 -11.14 4.55 5.05
CA ARG A 108 -12.09 3.49 5.45
C ARG A 108 -11.95 2.23 4.60
N LEU A 109 -11.77 2.39 3.28
CA LEU A 109 -11.52 1.25 2.38
C LEU A 109 -10.21 0.55 2.73
N LEU A 110 -9.14 1.30 2.99
CA LEU A 110 -7.86 0.75 3.43
C LEU A 110 -7.98 0.00 4.76
N ALA A 111 -8.75 0.52 5.71
CA ALA A 111 -9.02 -0.18 6.97
C ALA A 111 -9.76 -1.52 6.74
N ALA A 112 -10.70 -1.56 5.79
CA ALA A 112 -11.44 -2.78 5.44
C ALA A 112 -10.58 -3.80 4.67
N TRP A 113 -9.74 -3.33 3.74
CA TRP A 113 -8.84 -4.17 2.95
C TRP A 113 -7.63 -4.66 3.75
N ALA A 114 -7.32 -3.98 4.86
CA ALA A 114 -6.31 -4.37 5.84
C ALA A 114 -4.92 -4.69 5.23
N PRO A 115 -4.29 -3.74 4.51
CA PRO A 115 -2.88 -3.88 4.13
C PRO A 115 -2.03 -4.07 5.38
N ARG A 116 -0.89 -4.76 5.25
CA ARG A 116 0.03 -4.97 6.37
C ARG A 116 0.58 -3.65 6.91
N TYR A 117 0.79 -2.68 6.04
CA TYR A 117 1.07 -1.29 6.38
C TYR A 117 0.80 -0.38 5.18
N VAL A 118 0.57 0.89 5.47
CA VAL A 118 0.63 2.00 4.52
C VAL A 118 1.79 2.88 4.96
N GLN A 119 2.81 2.98 4.13
CA GLN A 119 3.97 3.84 4.35
C GLN A 119 3.74 5.18 3.66
N VAL A 120 3.67 6.25 4.46
CA VAL A 120 3.56 7.63 3.97
C VAL A 120 4.93 8.26 3.97
N SER A 121 5.35 8.84 2.84
CA SER A 121 6.65 9.49 2.74
C SER A 121 6.72 10.78 3.56
N ILE A 122 7.70 10.91 4.46
CA ILE A 122 8.00 12.12 5.23
C ILE A 122 9.51 12.37 5.21
N ASP A 123 9.94 13.48 4.58
CA ASP A 123 11.38 13.80 4.44
C ASP A 123 11.84 14.91 5.41
N GLY A 124 11.91 14.59 6.70
CA GLY A 124 12.45 15.48 7.73
C GLY A 124 11.41 16.41 8.35
N THR A 125 11.86 17.59 8.81
CA THR A 125 11.00 18.59 9.46
C THR A 125 9.95 19.15 8.50
N PRO A 126 8.90 19.85 8.97
CA PRO A 126 7.94 20.51 8.10
C PRO A 126 8.59 21.38 7.01
N ALA A 127 9.60 22.17 7.40
CA ALA A 127 10.32 23.03 6.47
C ALA A 127 11.08 22.22 5.39
N THR A 128 11.80 21.18 5.80
CA THR A 128 12.57 20.32 4.87
C THR A 128 11.65 19.55 3.93
N HIS A 129 10.59 18.95 4.48
CA HIS A 129 9.62 18.18 3.71
C HIS A 129 8.93 19.06 2.67
N ASP A 130 8.46 20.24 3.08
CA ASP A 130 7.76 21.15 2.18
C ASP A 130 8.68 21.73 1.09
N ALA A 131 9.96 21.96 1.41
CA ALA A 131 10.95 22.37 0.42
C ALA A 131 11.19 21.27 -0.63
N LEU A 132 11.16 20.00 -0.22
CA LEU A 132 11.39 18.86 -1.12
C LEU A 132 10.15 18.45 -1.91
N ARG A 133 8.95 18.50 -1.32
CA ARG A 133 7.72 17.91 -1.87
C ARG A 133 6.65 18.93 -2.26
N GLY A 134 6.83 20.19 -1.89
CA GLY A 134 5.87 21.27 -2.10
C GLY A 134 5.27 21.77 -0.78
N LYS A 135 4.82 23.02 -0.78
CA LYS A 135 4.27 23.70 0.40
C LYS A 135 3.04 22.99 0.96
N GLY A 136 2.99 22.79 2.27
CA GLY A 136 1.89 22.19 3.01
C GLY A 136 1.79 20.67 2.92
N GLN A 137 2.75 19.98 2.29
CA GLN A 137 2.69 18.52 2.15
C GLN A 137 2.99 17.81 3.47
N HIS A 138 3.84 18.38 4.33
CA HIS A 138 4.10 17.81 5.65
C HIS A 138 2.81 17.71 6.48
N THR A 139 2.07 18.82 6.59
CA THR A 139 0.81 18.87 7.34
C THR A 139 -0.21 17.89 6.79
N ARG A 140 -0.29 17.73 5.46
CA ARG A 140 -1.19 16.74 4.84
C ARG A 140 -0.81 15.31 5.21
N ALA A 141 0.47 14.97 5.16
CA ALA A 141 0.96 13.65 5.56
C ALA A 141 0.69 13.36 7.05
N GLU A 142 0.87 14.36 7.91
CA GLU A 142 0.63 14.27 9.36
C GLU A 142 -0.87 14.10 9.71
N LEU A 143 -1.75 14.83 9.01
CA LEU A 143 -3.20 14.71 9.18
C LEU A 143 -3.69 13.31 8.78
N LEU A 144 -3.17 12.77 7.69
CA LEU A 144 -3.48 11.39 7.28
C LEU A 144 -3.03 10.40 8.35
N ALA A 145 -1.79 10.50 8.82
CA ALA A 145 -1.24 9.62 9.84
C ALA A 145 -2.08 9.65 11.13
N SER A 146 -2.46 10.85 11.58
CA SER A 146 -3.32 11.05 12.75
C SER A 146 -4.71 10.44 12.57
N THR A 147 -5.32 10.62 11.41
CA THR A 147 -6.65 10.09 11.10
C THR A 147 -6.64 8.56 11.00
N ALA A 148 -5.65 8.00 10.31
CA ALA A 148 -5.47 6.56 10.19
C ALA A 148 -5.21 5.92 11.55
N TRP A 149 -4.39 6.55 12.40
CA TRP A 149 -4.16 6.12 13.77
C TRP A 149 -5.46 6.08 14.59
N GLN A 150 -6.27 7.14 14.53
CA GLN A 150 -7.56 7.19 15.22
C GLN A 150 -8.47 6.03 14.77
N GLN A 151 -8.61 5.82 13.47
CA GLN A 151 -9.47 4.76 12.92
C GLN A 151 -9.02 3.36 13.33
N CYS A 152 -7.70 3.11 13.31
CA CYS A 152 -7.13 1.85 13.79
C CYS A 152 -7.41 1.63 15.28
N ARG A 153 -7.22 2.67 16.11
CA ARG A 153 -7.54 2.61 17.54
C ARG A 153 -9.02 2.30 17.77
N ASP A 154 -9.92 3.01 17.10
CA ASP A 154 -11.37 2.82 17.24
C ASP A 154 -11.80 1.41 16.75
N ALA A 155 -11.14 0.86 15.73
CA ALA A 155 -11.37 -0.51 15.27
C ALA A 155 -10.90 -1.55 16.30
N LEU A 156 -9.70 -1.37 16.87
CA LEU A 156 -9.17 -2.24 17.92
C LEU A 156 -10.06 -2.22 19.16
N GLU A 157 -10.52 -1.05 19.59
CA GLU A 157 -11.45 -0.91 20.73
C GLU A 157 -12.79 -1.63 20.49
N ARG A 158 -13.30 -1.62 19.24
CA ARG A 158 -14.51 -2.37 18.88
C ARG A 158 -14.29 -3.88 18.87
N CYS A 159 -13.15 -4.36 18.39
CA CYS A 159 -12.80 -5.78 18.40
C CYS A 159 -12.51 -6.31 19.82
N MET A 160 -12.04 -5.46 20.73
CA MET A 160 -11.74 -5.83 22.12
C MET A 160 -12.96 -5.76 23.05
N LYS A 161 -14.09 -5.18 22.62
CA LYS A 161 -15.33 -5.26 23.39
C LYS A 161 -15.90 -6.69 23.24
N PRO A 162 -16.05 -7.46 24.33
CA PRO A 162 -16.69 -8.76 24.25
C PRO A 162 -18.11 -8.58 23.68
N PRO A 163 -18.64 -9.56 22.91
CA PRO A 163 -20.03 -9.50 22.49
C PRO A 163 -20.90 -9.34 23.73
N ALA A 164 -21.82 -8.38 23.70
CA ALA A 164 -22.79 -8.20 24.77
C ALA A 164 -23.51 -9.55 24.93
N LEU A 165 -23.25 -10.23 26.05
CA LEU A 165 -24.04 -11.37 26.48
C LEU A 165 -25.47 -10.84 26.59
N SER A 166 -26.31 -11.18 25.61
CA SER A 166 -27.75 -11.01 25.72
C SER A 166 -28.20 -11.99 26.80
N LEU A 167 -28.34 -11.47 28.01
CA LEU A 167 -29.11 -12.13 29.05
C LEU A 167 -30.58 -11.96 28.68
N SER A 168 -31.12 -12.95 27.99
CA SER A 168 -32.56 -13.20 27.84
C SER A 168 -32.82 -14.70 27.90
#